data_AF-A0A955W2X5-F1
#
_entry.id   AF-A0A955W2X5-F1
#
_cell.length_a   1.000
_cell.length_b   1.000
_cell.length_c   1.000
_cell.angle_alpha   90.00
_cell.angle_beta   90.00
_cell.angle_gamma   90.00
#
_symmetry.space_group_name_H-M   'P 1'
#
loop_
_entity.id
_entity.type
_entity.pdbx_description
1 polymer ?
#
loop_
_entity_poly.entity_id
_entity_poly.type
_entity_poly.pdbx_seq_one_letter_code
_entity_poly.pdbx_strand_id
1 'polypeptide(L)'
;MLTAEQLACAAAPELLGGDAVYIGPALPAGLSALLTEGVRRVESAAAPTDLAFVRAACVSIRGAYAADELVPRARRVIAVLDVPLDALREHLRSHCDGAHSPDGLVARVVSPDASLELLPSGLRLRHVARGVSARDIAEALPFPVWAGPDLALL
;
A
#
# COMPACT_ATOMS: atom_id res chain seq x y z
N MET A 1 12.71 -1.30 7.57
CA MET A 1 12.69 -0.57 6.29
C MET A 1 12.25 -1.52 5.20
N LEU A 2 11.21 -1.14 4.47
CA LEU A 2 10.76 -1.82 3.25
C LEU A 2 11.79 -1.68 2.11
N THR A 3 12.05 -2.76 1.39
CA THR A 3 12.88 -2.72 0.17
C THR A 3 12.06 -2.38 -1.08
N ALA A 4 12.74 -1.91 -2.12
CA ALA A 4 12.13 -1.70 -3.43
C ALA A 4 11.51 -2.99 -4.00
N GLU A 5 12.14 -4.15 -3.76
CA GLU A 5 11.69 -5.47 -4.21
C GLU A 5 10.40 -5.88 -3.52
N GLN A 6 10.32 -5.68 -2.20
CA GLN A 6 9.10 -5.94 -1.43
C GLN A 6 7.92 -5.09 -1.92
N LEU A 7 8.17 -3.81 -2.19
CA LEU A 7 7.15 -2.90 -2.74
C LEU A 7 6.73 -3.31 -4.17
N ALA A 8 7.68 -3.67 -5.02
CA ALA A 8 7.38 -4.14 -6.37
C ALA A 8 6.58 -5.45 -6.36
N CYS A 9 6.96 -6.40 -5.51
CA CYS A 9 6.24 -7.67 -5.32
C CYS A 9 4.81 -7.44 -4.83
N ALA A 10 4.64 -6.60 -3.81
CA ALA A 10 3.32 -6.28 -3.27
C ALA A 10 2.42 -5.58 -4.30
N ALA A 11 2.99 -4.84 -5.24
CA ALA A 11 2.27 -4.10 -6.26
C ALA A 11 2.04 -4.85 -7.56
N ALA A 12 2.77 -5.95 -7.82
CA ALA A 12 2.66 -6.71 -9.06
C ALA A 12 1.21 -7.05 -9.47
N PRO A 13 0.30 -7.43 -8.55
CA PRO A 13 -1.10 -7.69 -8.90
C PRO A 13 -1.91 -6.45 -9.33
N GLU A 14 -1.47 -5.25 -8.91
CA GLU A 14 -2.17 -3.98 -9.17
C GLU A 14 -1.70 -3.32 -10.46
N LEU A 15 -0.53 -3.71 -10.99
CA LEU A 15 0.04 -3.16 -12.21
C LEU A 15 -0.62 -3.76 -13.44
N LEU A 16 -1.22 -2.91 -14.25
CA LEU A 16 -1.73 -3.27 -15.57
C LEU A 16 -0.79 -2.72 -16.64
N GLY A 17 -0.66 -3.47 -17.75
CA GLY A 17 0.07 -2.98 -18.91
C GLY A 17 -0.53 -1.66 -19.42
N GLY A 18 0.32 -0.64 -19.54
CA GLY A 18 -0.03 0.72 -19.93
C GLY A 18 -0.32 1.68 -18.77
N ASP A 19 -0.33 1.20 -17.52
CA ASP A 19 -0.65 2.03 -16.36
C ASP A 19 0.32 3.22 -16.24
N ALA A 20 -0.26 4.40 -15.99
CA ALA A 20 0.49 5.57 -15.57
C ALA A 20 0.78 5.48 -14.06
N VAL A 21 2.05 5.25 -13.69
CA VAL A 21 2.45 5.03 -12.29
C VAL A 21 3.18 6.24 -11.71
N TYR A 22 2.66 6.74 -10.60
CA TYR A 22 3.33 7.71 -9.75
C TYR A 22 4.04 7.00 -8.59
N ILE A 23 5.27 7.42 -8.30
CA ILE A 23 6.04 6.93 -7.16
C ILE A 23 6.41 8.14 -6.32
N GLY A 24 5.92 8.16 -5.08
CA GLY A 24 6.24 9.20 -4.11
C GLY A 24 7.75 9.35 -3.89
N PRO A 25 8.25 10.59 -3.74
CA PRO A 25 9.68 10.86 -3.53
C PRO A 25 10.23 10.24 -2.23
N ALA A 26 9.37 9.96 -1.26
CA ALA A 26 9.74 9.34 0.01
C ALA A 26 9.98 7.82 -0.04
N LEU A 27 9.82 7.19 -1.21
CA LEU A 27 9.91 5.73 -1.35
C LEU A 27 11.30 5.24 -1.79
N PRO A 28 11.65 3.96 -1.54
CA PRO A 28 12.96 3.41 -1.85
C PRO A 28 13.41 3.67 -3.30
N ALA A 29 14.64 4.18 -3.43
CA ALA A 29 15.31 4.28 -4.72
C ALA A 29 15.40 2.89 -5.37
N GLY A 30 15.11 2.80 -6.66
CA GLY A 30 15.12 1.54 -7.42
C GLY A 30 13.74 0.90 -7.65
N LEU A 31 12.68 1.28 -6.93
CA LEU A 31 11.32 0.77 -7.19
C LEU A 31 10.93 0.97 -8.66
N SER A 32 11.23 2.14 -9.22
CA SER A 32 10.97 2.45 -10.63
C SER A 32 11.65 1.51 -11.63
N ALA A 33 12.81 0.94 -11.28
CA ALA A 33 13.56 0.03 -12.15
C ALA A 33 13.04 -1.42 -12.06
N LEU A 34 12.14 -1.70 -11.11
CA LEU A 34 11.49 -3.01 -10.96
C LEU A 34 10.10 -3.05 -11.61
N LEU A 35 9.48 -1.89 -11.83
CA LEU A 35 8.15 -1.75 -12.43
C LEU A 35 8.20 -1.72 -13.98
N THR A 36 9.33 -2.09 -14.59
CA THR A 36 9.77 -1.59 -15.90
C THR A 36 9.09 -2.22 -17.13
N GLU A 37 8.34 -3.32 -17.00
CA GLU A 37 7.63 -3.88 -18.15
C GLU A 37 6.23 -3.30 -18.29
N GLY A 38 6.05 -2.45 -19.31
CA GLY A 38 4.74 -1.99 -19.77
C GLY A 38 4.13 -0.83 -19.00
N VAL A 39 4.82 -0.25 -18.02
CA VAL A 39 4.28 0.83 -17.16
C VAL A 39 4.90 2.18 -17.54
N ARG A 40 4.10 3.24 -17.57
CA ARG A 40 4.57 4.61 -17.84
C ARG A 40 4.74 5.38 -16.54
N ARG A 41 5.96 5.79 -16.21
CA ARG A 41 6.19 6.63 -15.02
C ARG A 41 5.64 8.04 -15.21
N VAL A 42 5.05 8.57 -14.14
CA VAL A 42 4.57 9.94 -14.01
C VAL A 42 5.36 10.65 -12.91
N GLU A 43 5.92 11.81 -13.22
CA GLU A 43 6.73 12.59 -12.26
C GLU A 43 5.93 13.68 -11.53
N SER A 44 4.81 14.11 -12.11
CA SER A 44 4.01 15.22 -11.58
C SER A 44 2.75 14.74 -10.88
N ALA A 45 2.51 15.25 -9.67
CA ALA A 45 1.26 15.05 -8.96
C ALA A 45 0.04 15.69 -9.67
N ALA A 46 0.25 16.57 -10.66
CA ALA A 46 -0.85 17.16 -11.43
C ALA A 46 -1.33 16.27 -12.59
N ALA A 47 -0.54 15.26 -12.97
CA ALA A 47 -0.80 14.44 -14.14
C ALA A 47 -1.74 13.26 -13.81
N PRO A 48 -2.58 12.84 -14.78
CA PRO A 48 -3.46 11.70 -14.57
C PRO A 48 -2.64 10.43 -14.31
N THR A 49 -2.98 9.75 -13.22
CA THR A 49 -2.26 8.59 -12.70
C THR A 49 -3.23 7.42 -12.51
N ASP A 50 -2.85 6.22 -12.95
CA ASP A 50 -3.66 5.01 -12.77
C ASP A 50 -3.36 4.34 -11.43
N LEU A 51 -2.10 4.35 -11.00
CA LEU A 51 -1.65 3.75 -9.74
C LEU A 51 -0.59 4.65 -9.10
N ALA A 52 -0.78 4.99 -7.83
CA ALA A 52 0.19 5.77 -7.05
C ALA A 52 0.74 4.95 -5.88
N PHE A 53 2.06 4.96 -5.72
CA PHE A 53 2.71 4.51 -4.50
C PHE A 53 3.00 5.72 -3.63
N VAL A 54 2.54 5.67 -2.40
CA VAL A 54 2.57 6.84 -1.50
C VAL A 54 3.00 6.40 -0.12
N ARG A 55 3.90 7.16 0.50
CA ARG A 55 4.15 6.97 1.93
C ARG A 55 3.01 7.61 2.73
N ALA A 56 2.28 6.79 3.48
CA ALA A 56 1.16 7.24 4.28
C ALA A 56 1.54 7.32 5.76
N ALA A 57 1.07 8.36 6.44
CA ALA A 57 1.13 8.49 7.90
C ALA A 57 0.01 7.70 8.57
N CYS A 58 -1.15 7.55 7.89
CA CYS A 58 -2.19 6.62 8.32
C CYS A 58 -3.11 6.26 7.16
N VAL A 59 -3.77 5.11 7.29
CA VAL A 59 -4.74 4.58 6.33
C VAL A 59 -5.99 4.12 7.08
N SER A 60 -7.15 4.50 6.57
CA SER A 60 -8.43 4.05 7.10
C SER A 60 -8.81 2.74 6.43
N ILE A 61 -9.55 1.89 7.15
CA ILE A 61 -10.11 0.65 6.60
C ILE A 61 -11.06 0.89 5.40
N ARG A 62 -11.52 2.13 5.22
CA ARG A 62 -12.33 2.56 4.07
C ARG A 62 -11.51 3.05 2.89
N GLY A 63 -10.18 2.97 2.97
CA GLY A 63 -9.26 3.36 1.91
C GLY A 63 -8.92 4.85 1.85
N ALA A 64 -9.33 5.65 2.83
CA ALA A 64 -8.85 7.03 2.97
C ALA A 64 -7.44 7.01 3.59
N TYR A 65 -6.59 7.97 3.27
CA TYR A 65 -5.23 7.99 3.82
C TYR A 65 -4.72 9.42 4.02
N ALA A 66 -3.77 9.59 4.94
CA ALA A 66 -3.01 10.81 5.08
C ALA A 66 -1.59 10.58 4.59
N ALA A 67 -1.08 11.45 3.73
CA ALA A 67 0.28 11.43 3.23
C ALA A 67 0.98 12.74 3.61
N ASP A 68 2.29 12.67 3.83
CA ASP A 68 3.12 13.85 4.13
C ASP A 68 3.53 14.62 2.86
N GLU A 69 3.11 14.12 1.69
CA GLU A 69 3.47 14.63 0.37
C GLU A 69 2.23 14.90 -0.48
N LEU A 70 2.39 15.75 -1.49
CA LEU A 70 1.33 16.00 -2.46
C LEU A 70 1.17 14.79 -3.37
N VAL A 71 0.01 14.15 -3.32
CA VAL A 71 -0.29 12.96 -4.10
C VAL A 71 -1.15 13.30 -5.32
N PRO A 72 -0.87 12.74 -6.51
CA PRO A 72 -1.77 12.88 -7.64
C PRO A 72 -3.15 12.29 -7.38
N ARG A 73 -4.11 12.77 -8.16
CA ARG A 73 -5.36 12.04 -8.34
C ARG A 73 -5.05 10.74 -9.08
N ALA A 74 -5.02 9.64 -8.33
CA ALA A 74 -4.78 8.30 -8.83
C ALA A 74 -6.03 7.43 -8.72
N ARG A 75 -6.27 6.54 -9.69
CA ARG A 75 -7.41 5.59 -9.61
C ARG A 75 -7.25 4.59 -8.48
N ARG A 76 -6.01 4.15 -8.24
CA ARG A 76 -5.64 3.19 -7.21
C ARG A 76 -4.43 3.72 -6.44
N VAL A 77 -4.41 3.48 -5.13
CA VAL A 77 -3.29 3.85 -4.27
C VAL A 77 -2.74 2.62 -3.56
N ILE A 78 -1.42 2.47 -3.59
CA ILE A 78 -0.66 1.58 -2.72
C ILE A 78 -0.06 2.45 -1.62
N ALA A 79 -0.63 2.34 -0.43
CA ALA A 79 -0.16 3.06 0.73
C ALA A 79 0.98 2.29 1.39
N VAL A 80 2.09 2.97 1.61
CA VAL A 80 3.29 2.43 2.23
C VAL A 80 3.38 2.96 3.65
N LEU A 81 3.30 2.06 4.62
CA LEU A 81 3.49 2.35 6.03
C LEU A 81 4.87 1.81 6.43
N ASP A 82 5.87 2.66 6.62
CA ASP A 82 7.22 2.25 7.07
C ASP A 82 7.26 2.08 8.59
N VAL A 83 6.30 1.33 9.12
CA VAL A 83 6.18 1.01 10.54
C VAL A 83 6.08 -0.50 10.73
N PRO A 84 6.71 -1.03 11.79
CA PRO A 84 6.62 -2.45 12.12
C PRO A 84 5.19 -2.86 12.52
N LEU A 85 4.97 -4.18 12.58
CA LEU A 85 3.71 -4.83 12.90
C LEU A 85 3.04 -4.30 14.17
N ASP A 86 3.80 -4.15 15.25
CA ASP A 86 3.30 -3.67 16.54
C ASP A 86 2.76 -2.23 16.47
N ALA A 87 3.29 -1.42 15.56
CA ALA A 87 2.83 -0.05 15.30
C ALA A 87 1.70 0.04 14.25
N LEU A 88 1.41 -1.04 13.50
CA LEU A 88 0.40 -1.02 12.44
C LEU A 88 -0.98 -0.62 12.95
N ARG A 89 -1.36 -1.04 14.15
CA ARG A 89 -2.65 -0.70 14.77
C ARG A 89 -2.87 0.80 14.93
N GLU A 90 -1.80 1.54 15.16
CA GLU A 90 -1.87 2.99 15.33
C GLU A 90 -1.95 3.72 13.98
N HIS A 91 -1.61 3.05 12.88
CA HIS A 91 -1.55 3.65 11.54
C HIS A 91 -2.69 3.17 10.64
N LEU A 92 -3.24 1.99 10.92
CA LEU A 92 -4.43 1.45 10.29
C LEU A 92 -5.66 1.68 11.18
N ARG A 93 -6.52 2.61 10.80
CA ARG A 93 -7.61 3.13 11.67
C ARG A 93 -8.99 2.95 11.06
N SER A 94 -10.04 3.17 11.85
CA SER A 94 -11.40 3.25 11.31
C SER A 94 -11.61 4.53 10.50
N HIS A 95 -10.97 5.62 10.91
CA HIS A 95 -11.02 6.95 10.30
C HIS A 95 -9.64 7.62 10.36
N CYS A 96 -9.36 8.47 9.37
CA CYS A 96 -8.15 9.28 9.28
C CYS A 96 -8.56 10.74 9.17
N ASP A 97 -8.24 11.56 10.17
CA ASP A 97 -8.48 13.00 10.12
C ASP A 97 -7.49 13.67 9.16
N GLY A 98 -7.95 14.66 8.37
CA GLY A 98 -7.10 15.30 7.35
C GLY A 98 -6.77 14.41 6.15
N ALA A 99 -7.53 13.32 5.95
CA ALA A 99 -7.30 12.39 4.87
C ALA A 99 -7.47 13.02 3.48
N HIS A 100 -6.55 12.68 2.58
CA HIS A 100 -6.70 12.91 1.15
C HIS A 100 -7.69 11.87 0.63
N SER A 101 -8.88 12.29 0.19
CA SER A 101 -9.71 11.42 -0.65
C SER A 101 -10.76 12.21 -1.44
N PRO A 102 -10.41 12.72 -2.63
CA PRO A 102 -11.46 13.08 -3.58
C PRO A 102 -11.85 11.92 -4.49
N ASP A 103 -10.92 11.04 -4.89
CA ASP A 103 -11.19 10.11 -6.01
C ASP A 103 -10.38 8.80 -6.07
N GLY A 104 -9.37 8.62 -5.20
CA GLY A 104 -8.51 7.44 -5.17
C GLY A 104 -8.54 6.77 -3.81
N LEU A 105 -9.04 5.54 -3.75
CA LEU A 105 -9.00 4.73 -2.54
C LEU A 105 -7.71 3.90 -2.49
N VAL A 106 -7.19 3.70 -1.27
CA VAL A 106 -6.13 2.73 -1.03
C VAL A 106 -6.67 1.34 -1.36
N ALA A 107 -6.10 0.73 -2.38
CA ALA A 107 -6.36 -0.68 -2.73
C ALA A 107 -5.55 -1.61 -1.82
N ARG A 108 -4.34 -1.17 -1.45
CA ARG A 108 -3.38 -1.99 -0.74
C ARG A 108 -2.54 -1.17 0.23
N VAL A 109 -2.32 -1.74 1.42
CA VAL A 109 -1.36 -1.26 2.40
C VAL A 109 -0.16 -2.20 2.40
N VAL A 110 1.04 -1.64 2.38
CA VAL A 110 2.29 -2.39 2.46
C VAL A 110 3.10 -1.86 3.63
N SER A 111 3.55 -2.78 4.49
CA SER A 111 4.47 -2.53 5.59
C SER A 111 5.64 -3.51 5.54
N PRO A 112 6.71 -3.31 6.31
CA PRO A 112 7.84 -4.24 6.36
C PRO A 112 7.43 -5.68 6.66
N ASP A 113 6.36 -5.88 7.44
CA ASP A 113 5.95 -7.20 7.94
C ASP A 113 4.80 -7.82 7.15
N ALA A 114 4.03 -7.04 6.38
CA ALA A 114 2.88 -7.55 5.65
C ALA A 114 2.44 -6.66 4.49
N SER A 115 1.65 -7.26 3.59
CA SER A 115 0.79 -6.48 2.68
C SER A 115 -0.66 -6.91 2.81
N LEU A 116 -1.54 -5.91 2.86
CA LEU A 116 -2.96 -6.04 3.16
C LEU A 116 -3.76 -5.41 2.01
N GLU A 117 -4.68 -6.16 1.44
CA GLU A 117 -5.69 -5.66 0.53
C GLU A 117 -6.89 -5.17 1.35
N LEU A 118 -7.39 -3.98 1.03
CA LEU A 118 -8.56 -3.41 1.70
C LEU A 118 -9.83 -3.89 1.02
N LEU A 119 -10.70 -4.54 1.79
CA LEU A 119 -12.00 -5.03 1.34
C LEU A 119 -13.12 -4.30 2.10
N PRO A 120 -14.33 -4.20 1.51
CA PRO A 120 -15.48 -3.64 2.22
C PRO A 120 -15.81 -4.34 3.55
N SER A 121 -15.46 -5.62 3.67
CA SER A 121 -15.70 -6.42 4.87
C SER A 121 -14.58 -6.32 5.92
N GLY A 122 -13.36 -5.91 5.54
CA GLY A 122 -12.17 -5.95 6.41
C GLY A 122 -10.87 -6.02 5.62
N LEU A 123 -9.91 -6.80 6.09
CA LEU A 123 -8.57 -6.87 5.49
C LEU A 123 -8.28 -8.26 4.96
N ARG A 124 -7.72 -8.34 3.75
CA ARG A 124 -7.16 -9.59 3.24
C ARG A 124 -5.64 -9.52 3.29
N LEU A 125 -5.04 -10.45 4.02
CA LEU A 125 -3.61 -10.63 4.07
C LEU A 125 -3.11 -11.29 2.78
N ARG A 126 -2.16 -10.64 2.13
CA ARG A 126 -1.63 -11.03 0.81
C ARG A 126 -0.20 -11.51 0.89
N HIS A 127 0.59 -10.86 1.73
CA HIS A 127 1.94 -11.30 2.01
C HIS A 127 2.29 -11.11 3.48
N VAL A 128 3.20 -11.95 3.99
CA VAL A 128 3.85 -11.78 5.29
C VAL A 128 5.36 -11.89 5.16
N ALA A 129 6.08 -11.11 5.95
CA ALA A 129 7.52 -11.24 6.05
C ALA A 129 7.91 -12.59 6.67
N ARG A 130 9.14 -13.03 6.42
CA ARG A 130 9.68 -14.25 7.03
C ARG A 130 9.67 -14.13 8.56
N GLY A 131 9.17 -15.17 9.21
CA GLY A 131 9.08 -15.21 10.67
C GLY A 131 7.84 -14.53 11.25
N VAL A 132 7.02 -13.88 10.40
CA VAL A 132 5.72 -13.32 10.78
C VAL A 132 4.63 -14.27 10.30
N SER A 133 3.72 -14.68 11.18
CA SER A 133 2.59 -15.51 10.83
C SER A 133 1.34 -14.68 10.53
N ALA A 134 0.40 -15.24 9.77
CA ALA A 134 -0.90 -14.62 9.56
C ALA A 134 -1.66 -14.38 10.87
N ARG A 135 -1.41 -15.22 11.89
CA ARG A 135 -1.99 -15.07 13.22
C ARG A 135 -1.44 -13.82 13.92
N ASP A 136 -0.13 -13.58 13.84
CA ASP A 136 0.49 -12.39 14.44
C ASP A 136 -0.11 -11.11 13.86
N ILE A 137 -0.34 -11.07 12.53
CA ILE A 137 -1.02 -9.96 11.87
C ILE A 137 -2.46 -9.77 12.37
N ALA A 138 -3.22 -10.87 12.45
CA ALA A 138 -4.61 -10.83 12.89
C ALA A 138 -4.76 -10.40 14.36
N GLU A 139 -3.81 -10.77 15.23
CA GLU A 139 -3.81 -10.38 16.64
C GLU A 139 -3.35 -8.92 16.84
N ALA A 140 -2.47 -8.40 15.97
CA ALA A 140 -2.01 -7.02 16.02
C ALA A 140 -3.09 -6.01 15.61
N LEU A 141 -4.04 -6.41 14.74
CA LEU A 141 -5.01 -5.50 14.15
C LEU A 141 -6.41 -5.63 14.79
N PRO A 142 -7.12 -4.52 15.03
CA PRO A 142 -8.46 -4.54 15.61
C PRO A 142 -9.56 -4.84 14.58
N PHE A 143 -9.19 -5.23 13.35
CA PHE A 143 -10.10 -5.50 12.24
C PHE A 143 -10.03 -6.96 11.85
N PRO A 144 -11.12 -7.54 11.31
CA PRO A 144 -11.07 -8.86 10.71
C PRO A 144 -9.99 -8.93 9.63
N VAL A 145 -9.05 -9.87 9.80
CA VAL A 145 -8.01 -10.19 8.82
C VAL A 145 -8.24 -11.61 8.31
N TRP A 146 -8.28 -11.78 6.99
CA TRP A 146 -8.37 -13.08 6.33
C TRP A 146 -7.09 -13.40 5.58
N ALA A 147 -6.52 -14.58 5.84
CA ALA A 147 -5.50 -15.15 4.97
C ALA A 147 -6.18 -15.92 3.83
N GLY A 148 -5.95 -15.49 2.59
CA GLY A 148 -6.43 -16.20 1.40
C GLY A 148 -5.54 -17.40 1.03
N PRO A 149 -6.00 -18.28 0.13
CA PRO A 149 -5.18 -19.38 -0.39
C PRO A 149 -3.96 -18.91 -1.21
N ASP A 150 -3.93 -17.63 -1.56
CA ASP A 150 -2.88 -16.92 -2.29
C ASP A 150 -1.97 -16.09 -1.36
N LEU A 151 -1.99 -16.36 -0.06
CA LEU A 151 -1.02 -15.80 0.87
C LEU A 151 0.40 -16.25 0.49
N ALA A 152 1.27 -15.30 0.22
CA ALA A 152 2.66 -15.54 -0.12
C ALA A 152 3.62 -14.94 0.92
N LEU A 153 4.91 -15.26 0.80
CA LEU A 153 5.96 -14.60 1.58
C LEU A 153 6.43 -13.34 0.83
N LEU A 154 6.67 -12.27 1.59
CA LEU A 154 7.35 -11.05 1.14
C LEU A 154 8.86 -11.26 1.01
#